data_AF-A0A974NR72-F1
#
_entry.id   AF-A0A974NR72-F1
#
_cell.length_a   1.000
_cell.length_b   1.000
_cell.length_c   1.000
_cell.angle_alpha   90.00
_cell.angle_beta   90.00
_cell.angle_gamma   90.00
#
_symmetry.space_group_name_H-M   'P 1'
#
loop_
_entity.id
_entity.type
_entity.pdbx_description
1 polymer ?
#
loop_
_entity_poly.entity_id
_entity_poly.type
_entity_poly.pdbx_seq_one_letter_code
_entity_poly.pdbx_strand_id
1 'polypeptide(L)'
;MAVIICIFFIFRKRRKWAIALTSVLVIGYIGYYIYYPFLKVKTNAERYEQVMDYLAKNYPNKQFTIIPKHYEEGYRVGNFTVNDVVSPTMGVTLRVSDKGQVTQDGTWQKNEYPSQQELWRELEFFYGETYSLDKEIPKITKQDEWEDGELTAFALTINEMPAIAIYNYSSGGYGFLELQEGEREGYVSIEIDGYVFIYIDKSYPGETVTIQLKNGEEYSLNADEYKGQLIVEK
;
A
#
# COMPACT_ATOMS: atom_id res chain seq x y z
N MET A 1 17.28 -28.63 27.42
CA MET A 1 18.57 -29.00 28.05
C MET A 1 18.50 -29.04 29.58
N ALA A 2 18.15 -27.95 30.28
CA ALA A 2 18.09 -27.91 31.75
C ALA A 2 17.18 -28.98 32.39
N VAL A 3 16.00 -29.22 31.81
CA VAL A 3 15.02 -30.22 32.30
C VAL A 3 15.57 -31.65 32.23
N ILE A 4 16.32 -31.98 31.17
CA ILE A 4 16.93 -33.31 30.97
C ILE A 4 18.03 -33.55 32.02
N ILE A 5 18.83 -32.51 32.32
CA ILE A 5 19.88 -32.55 33.34
C ILE A 5 19.27 -32.75 34.74
N CYS A 6 18.19 -32.03 35.06
CA CYS A 6 17.48 -32.18 36.33
C CYS A 6 16.87 -33.59 36.52
N ILE A 7 16.25 -34.15 35.47
CA ILE A 7 15.71 -35.52 35.50
C ILE A 7 16.82 -36.55 35.73
N PHE A 8 17.97 -36.38 35.06
CA PHE A 8 19.11 -37.26 35.23
C PHE A 8 19.70 -37.19 36.64
N PHE A 9 19.73 -36.00 37.24
CA PHE A 9 20.22 -35.78 38.61
C PHE A 9 19.28 -36.37 39.66
N ILE A 10 17.96 -36.18 39.51
CA ILE A 10 16.91 -36.68 40.42
C ILE A 10 16.84 -38.22 40.38
N PHE A 11 16.99 -38.84 39.20
CA PHE A 11 16.89 -40.29 39.03
C PHE A 11 18.24 -41.03 38.99
N ARG A 12 19.32 -40.42 39.47
CA ARG A 12 20.69 -40.97 39.43
C ARG A 12 20.83 -42.40 39.98
N LYS A 13 20.02 -42.79 40.98
CA LYS A 13 19.98 -44.15 41.56
C LYS A 13 19.05 -45.15 40.85
N ARG A 14 18.12 -44.67 39.99
CA ARG A 14 17.14 -45.50 39.26
C ARG A 14 17.28 -45.29 37.76
N ARG A 15 18.47 -45.60 37.23
CA ARG A 15 18.89 -45.36 35.84
C ARG A 15 17.89 -45.86 34.78
N LYS A 16 17.20 -46.99 35.02
CA LYS A 16 16.15 -47.51 34.12
C LYS A 16 14.95 -46.57 33.97
N TRP A 17 14.54 -45.90 35.06
CA TRP A 17 13.43 -44.94 35.06
C TRP A 17 13.84 -43.62 34.38
N ALA A 18 15.07 -43.15 34.59
CA ALA A 18 15.61 -41.98 33.90
C ALA A 18 15.61 -42.18 32.38
N ILE A 19 16.03 -43.36 31.91
CA ILE A 19 16.04 -43.70 30.49
C ILE A 19 14.61 -43.73 29.94
N ALA A 20 13.68 -44.42 30.61
CA ALA A 20 12.29 -44.48 30.17
C ALA A 20 11.64 -43.09 30.06
N LEU A 21 11.81 -42.23 31.07
CA LEU A 21 11.25 -40.89 31.09
C LEU A 21 11.86 -39.99 29.99
N THR A 22 13.18 -40.10 29.78
CA THR A 22 13.87 -39.35 28.73
C THR A 22 13.40 -39.81 27.35
N SER A 23 13.24 -41.11 27.13
CA SER A 23 12.70 -41.66 25.88
C SER A 23 11.29 -41.15 25.61
N VAL A 24 10.40 -41.11 26.61
CA VAL A 24 9.05 -40.56 26.47
C VAL A 24 9.09 -39.07 26.11
N LEU A 25 9.95 -38.29 26.76
CA LEU A 25 10.10 -36.85 26.45
C LEU A 25 10.62 -36.63 25.03
N VAL A 26 11.60 -37.41 24.58
CA VAL A 26 12.15 -37.31 23.21
C VAL A 26 11.09 -37.71 22.19
N ILE A 27 10.37 -38.81 22.41
CA ILE A 27 9.27 -39.24 21.53
C ILE A 27 8.16 -38.19 21.50
N GLY A 28 7.78 -37.63 22.65
CA GLY A 28 6.78 -36.57 22.75
C GLY A 28 7.22 -35.29 22.04
N TYR A 29 8.49 -34.92 22.15
CA TYR A 29 9.06 -33.76 21.46
C TYR A 29 9.10 -33.96 19.94
N ILE A 30 9.52 -35.13 19.47
CA ILE A 30 9.51 -35.48 18.05
C ILE A 30 8.07 -35.47 17.52
N GLY A 31 7.13 -36.08 18.25
CA GLY A 31 5.72 -36.07 17.90
C GLY A 31 5.15 -34.66 17.81
N TYR A 32 5.46 -33.79 18.78
CA TYR A 32 5.08 -32.37 18.74
C TYR A 32 5.66 -31.67 17.51
N TYR A 33 6.93 -31.87 17.22
CA TYR A 33 7.60 -31.24 16.07
C TYR A 33 6.99 -31.66 14.73
N ILE A 34 6.58 -32.93 14.60
CA ILE A 34 5.90 -33.45 13.39
C ILE A 34 4.46 -32.93 13.31
N TYR A 35 3.76 -32.82 14.44
CA TYR A 35 2.35 -32.40 14.48
C TYR A 35 2.16 -30.88 14.33
N TYR A 36 3.13 -30.09 14.78
CA TYR A 36 3.03 -28.63 14.82
C TYR A 36 2.82 -27.97 13.43
N PRO A 37 3.54 -28.37 12.36
CA PRO A 37 3.26 -27.87 11.00
C PRO A 37 1.83 -28.16 10.55
N PHE A 38 1.31 -29.36 10.86
CA PHE A 38 -0.06 -29.73 10.52
C PHE A 38 -1.10 -28.82 11.20
N LEU A 39 -0.88 -28.49 12.48
CA LEU A 39 -1.72 -27.52 13.19
C LEU A 39 -1.70 -26.15 12.50
N LYS A 40 -0.52 -25.66 12.11
CA LYS A 40 -0.41 -24.37 11.41
C LYS A 40 -1.18 -24.36 10.09
N VAL A 41 -1.04 -25.40 9.28
CA VAL A 41 -1.75 -25.53 8.00
C VAL A 41 -3.26 -25.52 8.23
N LYS A 42 -3.74 -26.34 9.18
CA LYS A 42 -5.16 -26.41 9.51
C LYS A 42 -5.71 -25.08 10.01
N THR A 43 -5.04 -24.45 10.97
CA THR A 43 -5.44 -23.15 11.51
C THR A 43 -5.40 -22.05 10.45
N ASN A 44 -4.42 -22.06 9.55
CA ASN A 44 -4.37 -21.07 8.47
C ASN A 44 -5.52 -21.27 7.47
N ALA A 45 -5.85 -22.51 7.13
CA ALA A 45 -7.01 -22.81 6.27
C ALA A 45 -8.33 -22.36 6.93
N GLU A 46 -8.53 -22.64 8.23
CA GLU A 46 -9.71 -22.17 8.96
C GLU A 46 -9.81 -20.63 8.97
N ARG A 47 -8.69 -19.93 9.14
CA ARG A 47 -8.64 -18.46 9.10
C ARG A 47 -8.84 -17.90 7.69
N TYR A 48 -8.41 -18.63 6.67
CA TYR A 48 -8.63 -18.26 5.27
C TYR A 48 -10.13 -18.22 4.96
N GLU A 49 -10.89 -19.22 5.39
CA GLU A 49 -12.36 -19.21 5.25
C GLU A 49 -12.98 -18.01 5.98
N GLN A 50 -12.48 -17.66 7.17
CA GLN A 50 -12.96 -16.48 7.91
C GLN A 50 -12.69 -15.17 7.15
N VAL A 51 -11.55 -15.05 6.47
CA VAL A 51 -11.27 -13.89 5.60
C VAL A 51 -12.20 -13.89 4.38
N MET A 52 -12.43 -15.04 3.76
CA MET A 52 -13.38 -15.15 2.65
C MET A 52 -14.79 -14.71 3.06
N ASP A 53 -15.28 -15.22 4.18
CA ASP A 53 -16.60 -14.86 4.72
C ASP A 53 -16.66 -13.36 5.05
N TYR A 54 -15.61 -12.82 5.67
CA TYR A 54 -15.51 -11.39 5.97
C TYR A 54 -15.57 -10.55 4.69
N LEU A 55 -14.79 -10.89 3.66
CA LEU A 55 -14.74 -10.12 2.42
C LEU A 55 -16.06 -10.23 1.65
N ALA A 56 -16.63 -11.43 1.52
CA ALA A 56 -17.91 -11.64 0.85
C ALA A 56 -19.05 -10.89 1.54
N LYS A 57 -19.03 -10.82 2.88
CA LYS A 57 -20.05 -10.12 3.66
C LYS A 57 -19.94 -8.60 3.57
N ASN A 58 -18.74 -8.05 3.69
CA ASN A 58 -18.54 -6.59 3.74
C ASN A 58 -18.41 -5.95 2.35
N TYR A 59 -17.97 -6.71 1.34
CA TYR A 59 -17.70 -6.21 -0.01
C TYR A 59 -18.30 -7.13 -1.09
N PRO A 60 -19.63 -7.36 -1.11
CA PRO A 60 -20.25 -8.35 -1.98
C PRO A 60 -20.11 -8.07 -3.49
N ASN A 61 -19.80 -6.82 -3.85
CA ASN A 61 -19.66 -6.38 -5.24
C ASN A 61 -18.19 -6.30 -5.70
N LYS A 62 -17.23 -6.66 -4.85
CA LYS A 62 -15.79 -6.62 -5.17
C LYS A 62 -15.24 -8.04 -5.28
N GLN A 63 -14.20 -8.20 -6.10
CA GLN A 63 -13.48 -9.46 -6.23
C GLN A 63 -12.06 -9.28 -5.72
N PHE A 64 -11.62 -10.21 -4.88
CA PHE A 64 -10.30 -10.13 -4.24
C PHE A 64 -9.44 -11.34 -4.56
N THR A 65 -8.14 -11.08 -4.61
CA THR A 65 -7.11 -12.12 -4.50
C THR A 65 -6.62 -12.16 -3.05
N ILE A 66 -6.54 -13.35 -2.46
CA ILE A 66 -6.14 -13.58 -1.06
C ILE A 66 -4.93 -14.52 -1.04
N ILE A 67 -3.83 -14.08 -0.42
CA ILE A 67 -2.55 -14.79 -0.37
C ILE A 67 -1.98 -14.73 1.06
N PRO A 68 -1.42 -15.81 1.63
CA PRO A 68 -1.34 -17.14 1.08
C PRO A 68 -2.60 -17.96 1.44
N LYS A 69 -3.08 -18.78 0.48
CA LYS A 69 -4.26 -19.64 0.69
C LYS A 69 -3.97 -20.81 1.64
N HIS A 70 -2.71 -21.26 1.67
CA HIS A 70 -2.21 -22.32 2.54
C HIS A 70 -1.07 -21.76 3.39
N TYR A 71 -0.72 -22.46 4.48
CA TYR A 71 0.42 -22.03 5.29
C TYR A 71 1.72 -22.25 4.53
N GLU A 72 2.49 -21.17 4.35
CA GLU A 72 3.82 -21.17 3.76
C GLU A 72 4.85 -20.68 4.80
N GLU A 73 6.05 -21.23 4.77
CA GLU A 73 7.12 -20.80 5.67
C GLU A 73 7.55 -19.36 5.34
N GLY A 74 7.82 -18.55 6.39
CA GLY A 74 8.02 -17.11 6.26
C GLY A 74 6.74 -16.28 6.42
N TYR A 75 5.56 -16.88 6.27
CA TYR A 75 4.29 -16.20 6.54
C TYR A 75 3.80 -16.47 7.97
N ARG A 76 3.16 -15.46 8.55
CA ARG A 76 2.52 -15.57 9.86
C ARG A 76 1.14 -16.22 9.71
N VAL A 77 0.85 -17.25 10.51
CA VAL A 77 -0.46 -17.92 10.50
C VAL A 77 -1.57 -16.90 10.77
N GLY A 78 -2.55 -16.84 9.88
CA GLY A 78 -3.68 -15.92 9.97
C GLY A 78 -3.43 -14.53 9.40
N ASN A 79 -2.29 -14.26 8.77
CA ASN A 79 -2.06 -13.04 8.01
C ASN A 79 -2.28 -13.33 6.52
N PHE A 80 -3.07 -12.49 5.87
CA PHE A 80 -3.43 -12.61 4.46
C PHE A 80 -3.29 -11.27 3.77
N THR A 81 -2.47 -11.25 2.74
CA THR A 81 -2.36 -10.23 1.71
C THR A 81 -3.61 -10.29 0.85
N VAL A 82 -4.33 -9.18 0.76
CA VAL A 82 -5.58 -9.06 0.01
C VAL A 82 -5.49 -7.87 -0.93
N ASN A 83 -5.76 -8.08 -2.21
CA ASN A 83 -5.86 -7.03 -3.22
C ASN A 83 -7.13 -7.20 -4.04
N ASP A 84 -7.65 -6.09 -4.55
CA ASP A 84 -8.70 -6.11 -5.57
C ASP A 84 -8.13 -6.71 -6.86
N VAL A 85 -8.95 -7.50 -7.57
CA VAL A 85 -8.58 -8.04 -8.88
C VAL A 85 -8.36 -6.93 -9.92
N VAL A 86 -9.08 -5.80 -9.78
CA VAL A 86 -8.96 -4.63 -10.65
C VAL A 86 -7.65 -3.87 -10.40
N SER A 87 -7.15 -3.87 -9.17
CA SER A 87 -5.93 -3.15 -8.76
C SER A 87 -4.91 -4.10 -8.11
N PRO A 88 -4.30 -5.02 -8.89
CA PRO A 88 -3.47 -6.09 -8.34
C PRO A 88 -2.11 -5.64 -7.80
N THR A 89 -1.74 -4.38 -8.03
CA THR A 89 -0.47 -3.79 -7.61
C THR A 89 -0.48 -3.26 -6.18
N MET A 90 -1.64 -3.28 -5.52
CA MET A 90 -1.82 -2.73 -4.18
C MET A 90 -2.80 -3.53 -3.35
N GLY A 91 -2.68 -3.46 -2.04
CA GLY A 91 -3.64 -4.10 -1.16
C GLY A 91 -3.40 -3.85 0.31
N VAL A 92 -4.08 -4.67 1.10
CA VAL A 92 -3.99 -4.67 2.56
C VAL A 92 -3.46 -6.01 3.06
N THR A 93 -2.91 -6.02 4.26
CA THR A 93 -2.73 -7.24 5.02
C THR A 93 -3.84 -7.34 6.04
N LEU A 94 -4.72 -8.33 5.88
CA LEU A 94 -5.70 -8.69 6.88
C LEU A 94 -5.10 -9.71 7.85
N ARG A 95 -5.42 -9.56 9.13
CA ARG A 95 -5.03 -10.46 10.20
C ARG A 95 -6.26 -11.01 10.90
N VAL A 96 -6.25 -12.32 11.10
CA VAL A 96 -7.27 -13.03 11.86
C VAL A 96 -6.73 -13.36 13.23
N SER A 97 -7.36 -12.81 14.26
CA SER A 97 -7.02 -13.07 15.66
C SER A 97 -7.37 -14.51 16.08
N ASP A 98 -6.88 -14.93 17.25
CA ASP A 98 -7.21 -16.25 17.81
C ASP A 98 -8.71 -16.40 18.15
N LYS A 99 -9.46 -15.30 18.20
CA LYS A 99 -10.92 -15.27 18.42
C LYS A 99 -11.71 -15.21 17.11
N GLY A 100 -11.05 -15.23 15.96
CA GLY A 100 -11.67 -15.17 14.63
C GLY A 100 -12.07 -13.76 14.18
N GLN A 101 -11.68 -12.71 14.89
CA GLN A 101 -11.87 -11.33 14.44
C GLN A 101 -10.85 -10.99 13.34
N VAL A 102 -11.33 -10.41 12.24
CA VAL A 102 -10.52 -9.92 11.12
C VAL A 102 -10.24 -8.42 11.29
N THR A 103 -8.98 -8.01 11.13
CA THR A 103 -8.52 -6.61 11.21
C THR A 103 -7.48 -6.31 10.14
N GLN A 104 -7.42 -5.08 9.64
CA GLN A 104 -6.31 -4.62 8.79
C GLN A 104 -5.06 -4.35 9.65
N ASP A 105 -3.95 -5.02 9.33
CA ASP A 105 -2.65 -4.93 10.04
C ASP A 105 -1.63 -4.08 9.26
N GLY A 106 -1.92 -3.75 8.00
CA GLY A 106 -1.08 -2.90 7.15
C GLY A 106 -1.59 -2.76 5.73
N THR A 107 -0.90 -1.92 4.97
CA THR A 107 -1.06 -1.73 3.52
C THR A 107 0.23 -2.14 2.82
N TRP A 108 0.13 -2.54 1.56
CA TRP A 108 1.30 -2.87 0.76
C TRP A 108 1.08 -2.45 -0.70
N GLN A 109 2.19 -2.20 -1.36
CA GLN A 109 2.30 -1.98 -2.80
C GLN A 109 3.30 -2.97 -3.34
N LYS A 110 3.13 -3.41 -4.59
CA LYS A 110 4.15 -4.22 -5.26
C LYS A 110 5.44 -3.40 -5.31
N ASN A 111 6.52 -3.92 -4.72
CA ASN A 111 7.83 -3.28 -4.51
C ASN A 111 8.62 -2.94 -5.80
N GLU A 112 7.95 -2.68 -6.92
CA GLU A 112 8.61 -2.14 -8.09
C GLU A 112 8.80 -0.65 -7.85
N TYR A 113 10.06 -0.21 -7.82
CA TYR A 113 10.40 1.20 -7.85
C TYR A 113 9.72 1.79 -9.09
N PRO A 114 8.67 2.63 -8.93
CA PRO A 114 7.90 3.13 -10.06
C PRO A 114 8.85 3.83 -11.02
N SER A 115 8.60 3.67 -12.31
CA SER A 115 9.26 4.53 -13.29
C SER A 115 8.87 5.98 -13.03
N GLN A 116 9.72 6.93 -13.41
CA GLN A 116 9.46 8.36 -13.24
C GLN A 116 8.07 8.73 -13.79
N GLN A 117 7.70 8.21 -14.96
CA GLN A 117 6.41 8.40 -15.64
C GLN A 117 5.18 7.81 -14.92
N GLU A 118 5.39 6.95 -13.92
CA GLU A 118 4.34 6.28 -13.14
C GLU A 118 4.22 6.79 -11.70
N LEU A 119 5.07 7.73 -11.27
CA LEU A 119 5.06 8.26 -9.90
C LEU A 119 3.71 8.81 -9.46
N TRP A 120 2.95 9.44 -10.36
CA TRP A 120 1.61 9.93 -10.06
C TRP A 120 0.64 8.85 -9.56
N ARG A 121 0.86 7.58 -9.91
CA ARG A 121 0.01 6.47 -9.47
C ARG A 121 0.13 6.20 -7.98
N GLU A 122 1.17 6.69 -7.33
CA GLU A 122 1.27 6.62 -5.88
C GLU A 122 0.14 7.38 -5.17
N LEU A 123 -0.42 8.42 -5.80
CA LEU A 123 -1.58 9.13 -5.26
C LEU A 123 -2.79 8.20 -5.06
N GLU A 124 -2.92 7.14 -5.85
CA GLU A 124 -3.96 6.13 -5.66
C GLU A 124 -3.93 5.53 -4.22
N PHE A 125 -2.76 5.53 -3.57
CA PHE A 125 -2.54 4.98 -2.24
C PHE A 125 -2.78 5.98 -1.12
N PHE A 126 -2.15 7.15 -1.21
CA PHE A 126 -2.06 8.08 -0.08
C PHE A 126 -2.96 9.31 -0.19
N TYR A 127 -3.66 9.51 -1.33
CA TYR A 127 -4.56 10.65 -1.49
C TYR A 127 -5.66 10.65 -0.42
N GLY A 128 -5.76 11.75 0.35
CA GLY A 128 -6.71 11.96 1.44
C GLY A 128 -6.39 11.20 2.73
N GLU A 129 -6.29 9.88 2.66
CA GLU A 129 -6.09 9.01 3.84
C GLU A 129 -5.33 7.71 3.51
N THR A 130 -4.91 6.98 4.54
CA THR A 130 -4.27 5.67 4.37
C THR A 130 -5.22 4.69 3.68
N TYR A 131 -4.71 3.95 2.69
CA TYR A 131 -5.50 2.97 1.94
C TYR A 131 -6.21 1.95 2.84
N SER A 132 -7.47 1.66 2.53
CA SER A 132 -8.28 0.58 3.11
C SER A 132 -9.13 -0.05 2.01
N LEU A 133 -9.69 -1.23 2.27
CA LEU A 133 -10.59 -1.89 1.30
C LEU A 133 -11.91 -1.14 1.08
N ASP A 134 -12.33 -0.35 2.08
CA ASP A 134 -13.51 0.52 2.02
C ASP A 134 -13.24 1.85 1.32
N LYS A 135 -11.96 2.25 1.20
CA LYS A 135 -11.57 3.52 0.61
C LYS A 135 -12.08 3.59 -0.84
N GLU A 136 -12.78 4.67 -1.14
CA GLU A 136 -13.12 5.00 -2.53
C GLU A 136 -11.82 5.38 -3.24
N ILE A 137 -11.47 4.63 -4.29
CA ILE A 137 -10.26 4.91 -5.06
C ILE A 137 -10.53 6.21 -5.84
N PRO A 138 -9.73 7.26 -5.63
CA PRO A 138 -9.91 8.50 -6.39
C PRO A 138 -9.79 8.20 -7.88
N LYS A 139 -10.66 8.80 -8.68
CA LYS A 139 -10.53 8.72 -10.13
C LYS A 139 -9.44 9.68 -10.57
N ILE A 140 -8.21 9.17 -10.68
CA ILE A 140 -7.04 9.93 -11.12
C ILE A 140 -6.78 9.64 -12.60
N THR A 141 -6.63 10.68 -13.41
CA THR A 141 -6.25 10.57 -14.82
C THR A 141 -5.08 11.50 -15.10
N LYS A 142 -3.98 10.96 -15.65
CA LYS A 142 -2.86 11.78 -16.12
C LYS A 142 -3.27 12.54 -17.37
N GLN A 143 -3.03 13.85 -17.37
CA GLN A 143 -3.35 14.76 -18.48
C GLN A 143 -2.10 15.14 -19.26
N ASP A 144 -1.03 15.49 -18.53
CA ASP A 144 0.25 15.91 -19.10
C ASP A 144 1.39 15.70 -18.09
N GLU A 145 2.64 15.79 -18.54
CA GLU A 145 3.82 15.64 -17.70
C GLU A 145 4.97 16.55 -18.12
N TRP A 146 5.78 16.95 -17.14
CA TRP A 146 7.02 17.68 -17.37
C TRP A 146 8.13 17.11 -16.49
N GLU A 147 9.33 17.01 -17.05
CA GLU A 147 10.52 16.45 -16.41
C GLU A 147 11.73 17.35 -16.67
N ASP A 148 12.42 17.77 -15.61
CA ASP A 148 13.71 18.47 -15.68
C ASP A 148 14.65 17.91 -14.60
N GLY A 149 15.58 17.06 -15.04
CA GLY A 149 16.51 16.37 -14.16
C GLY A 149 15.79 15.48 -13.14
N GLU A 150 15.90 15.84 -11.86
CA GLU A 150 15.27 15.11 -10.76
C GLU A 150 13.87 15.58 -10.44
N LEU A 151 13.39 16.70 -10.99
CA LEU A 151 12.08 17.25 -10.71
C LEU A 151 11.07 16.79 -11.77
N THR A 152 9.93 16.28 -11.33
CA THR A 152 8.84 15.86 -12.22
C THR A 152 7.53 16.46 -11.74
N ALA A 153 6.77 17.01 -12.68
CA ALA A 153 5.43 17.52 -12.45
C ALA A 153 4.43 16.80 -13.34
N PHE A 154 3.29 16.42 -12.76
CA PHE A 154 2.18 15.82 -13.47
C PHE A 154 0.97 16.74 -13.41
N ALA A 155 0.39 17.06 -14.56
CA ALA A 155 -0.97 17.55 -14.63
C ALA A 155 -1.93 16.36 -14.55
N LEU A 156 -2.84 16.40 -13.59
CA LEU A 156 -3.77 15.33 -13.29
C LEU A 156 -5.20 15.88 -13.26
N THR A 157 -6.16 14.97 -13.42
CA THR A 157 -7.55 15.19 -13.00
C THR A 157 -7.85 14.21 -11.88
N ILE A 158 -8.19 14.72 -10.70
CA ILE A 158 -8.57 13.93 -9.52
C ILE A 158 -10.04 14.21 -9.22
N ASN A 159 -10.90 13.21 -9.34
CA ASN A 159 -12.35 13.37 -9.07
C ASN A 159 -12.99 14.56 -9.82
N GLU A 160 -12.60 14.75 -11.09
CA GLU A 160 -13.05 15.86 -11.97
C GLU A 160 -12.53 17.25 -11.57
N MET A 161 -11.54 17.33 -10.70
CA MET A 161 -10.82 18.56 -10.37
C MET A 161 -9.42 18.54 -11.01
N PRO A 162 -8.97 19.65 -11.62
CA PRO A 162 -7.59 19.78 -12.10
C PRO A 162 -6.63 19.76 -10.92
N ALA A 163 -5.51 19.09 -11.06
CA ALA A 163 -4.50 18.98 -10.02
C ALA A 163 -3.08 18.96 -10.62
N ILE A 164 -2.10 19.43 -9.84
CA ILE A 164 -0.68 19.27 -10.14
C ILE A 164 -0.04 18.50 -9.01
N ALA A 165 0.69 17.43 -9.35
CA ALA A 165 1.48 16.65 -8.41
C ALA A 165 2.96 16.75 -8.77
N ILE A 166 3.80 17.04 -7.78
CA ILE A 166 5.24 17.24 -7.95
C ILE A 166 6.00 16.17 -7.18
N TYR A 167 7.01 15.61 -7.83
CA TYR A 167 7.87 14.57 -7.31
C TYR A 167 9.34 14.93 -7.54
N ASN A 168 10.20 14.42 -6.66
CA ASN A 168 11.60 14.22 -6.99
C ASN A 168 11.85 12.76 -7.40
N TYR A 169 12.75 12.55 -8.35
CA TYR A 169 13.15 11.23 -8.83
C TYR A 169 14.65 11.22 -9.12
N SER A 170 15.37 10.35 -8.41
CA SER A 170 16.82 10.20 -8.54
C SER A 170 17.22 8.73 -8.59
N SER A 171 18.51 8.48 -8.81
CA SER A 171 19.08 7.13 -8.68
C SER A 171 19.03 6.56 -7.25
N GLY A 172 18.89 7.43 -6.23
CA GLY A 172 18.88 7.03 -4.82
C GLY A 172 17.49 6.87 -4.21
N GLY A 173 16.44 7.32 -4.90
CA GLY A 173 15.09 7.40 -4.36
C GLY A 173 14.21 8.34 -5.16
N TYR A 174 12.91 8.20 -4.98
CA TYR A 174 11.92 9.19 -5.36
C TYR A 174 11.15 9.62 -4.13
N GLY A 175 10.43 10.72 -4.24
CA GLY A 175 9.65 11.29 -3.17
C GLY A 175 8.57 12.21 -3.70
N PHE A 176 7.40 12.09 -3.11
CA PHE A 176 6.31 13.03 -3.31
C PHE A 176 6.65 14.35 -2.60
N LEU A 177 6.62 15.45 -3.35
CA LEU A 177 6.91 16.79 -2.82
C LEU A 177 5.61 17.51 -2.44
N GLU A 178 4.70 17.66 -3.39
CA GLU A 178 3.50 18.47 -3.20
C GLU A 178 2.38 18.09 -4.17
N LEU A 179 1.13 18.26 -3.74
CA LEU A 179 -0.07 18.14 -4.56
C LEU A 179 -0.91 19.39 -4.32
N GLN A 180 -1.26 20.08 -5.40
CA GLN A 180 -2.23 21.16 -5.36
C GLN A 180 -3.42 20.78 -6.23
N GLU A 181 -4.63 20.97 -5.69
CA GLU A 181 -5.89 20.80 -6.41
C GLU A 181 -6.51 22.16 -6.68
N GLY A 182 -7.11 22.29 -7.86
CA GLY A 182 -7.91 23.45 -8.25
C GLY A 182 -9.41 23.19 -8.06
N GLU A 183 -10.21 24.16 -8.50
CA GLU A 183 -11.65 24.02 -8.56
C GLU A 183 -12.08 23.22 -9.80
N ARG A 184 -13.24 22.55 -9.73
CA ARG A 184 -13.83 21.84 -10.88
C ARG A 184 -13.94 22.77 -12.08
N GLU A 185 -13.55 22.28 -13.26
CA GLU A 185 -13.51 23.05 -14.52
C GLU A 185 -12.65 24.33 -14.40
N GLY A 186 -11.70 24.36 -13.46
CA GLY A 186 -10.85 25.50 -13.15
C GLY A 186 -9.45 25.41 -13.73
N TYR A 187 -8.52 26.07 -13.06
CA TYR A 187 -7.09 25.92 -13.25
C TYR A 187 -6.43 25.71 -11.88
N VAL A 188 -5.18 25.27 -11.91
CA VAL A 188 -4.39 25.08 -10.71
C VAL A 188 -2.96 25.54 -10.98
N SER A 189 -2.33 26.13 -9.96
CA SER A 189 -0.94 26.56 -10.03
C SER A 189 -0.21 26.22 -8.75
N ILE A 190 1.08 25.92 -8.88
CA ILE A 190 1.96 25.60 -7.76
C ILE A 190 3.35 26.16 -8.05
N GLU A 191 3.96 26.78 -7.04
CA GLU A 191 5.29 27.39 -7.13
C GLU A 191 6.25 26.66 -6.18
N ILE A 192 7.28 26.01 -6.74
CA ILE A 192 8.29 25.26 -5.97
C ILE A 192 9.65 25.37 -6.65
N ASP A 193 10.73 25.48 -5.86
CA ASP A 193 12.11 25.53 -6.33
C ASP A 193 12.40 26.51 -7.48
N GLY A 194 11.70 27.65 -7.47
CA GLY A 194 11.82 28.68 -8.49
C GLY A 194 11.14 28.35 -9.82
N TYR A 195 10.29 27.33 -9.84
CA TYR A 195 9.40 27.04 -10.97
C TYR A 195 7.96 27.35 -10.59
N VAL A 196 7.18 27.83 -11.56
CA VAL A 196 5.74 27.99 -11.48
C VAL A 196 5.12 26.99 -12.46
N PHE A 197 4.42 26.00 -11.93
CA PHE A 197 3.67 25.03 -12.72
C PHE A 197 2.21 25.45 -12.78
N ILE A 198 1.63 25.41 -13.97
CA ILE A 198 0.26 25.86 -14.21
C ILE A 198 -0.43 24.84 -15.09
N TYR A 199 -1.62 24.42 -14.69
CA TYR A 199 -2.46 23.54 -15.47
C TYR A 199 -3.87 24.14 -15.57
N ILE A 200 -4.34 24.29 -16.81
CA ILE A 200 -5.67 24.80 -17.12
C ILE A 200 -6.51 23.62 -17.60
N ASP A 201 -7.64 23.36 -16.96
CA ASP A 201 -8.52 22.26 -17.37
C ASP A 201 -9.04 22.50 -18.80
N LYS A 202 -9.16 21.43 -19.59
CA LYS A 202 -9.66 21.51 -20.98
C LYS A 202 -11.06 22.11 -21.08
N SER A 203 -11.87 21.95 -20.03
CA SER A 203 -13.22 22.46 -19.93
C SER A 203 -13.30 23.88 -19.35
N TYR A 204 -12.16 24.51 -19.02
CA TYR A 204 -12.14 25.83 -18.41
C TYR A 204 -12.94 26.86 -19.24
N PRO A 205 -13.95 27.52 -18.66
CA PRO A 205 -14.84 28.38 -19.42
C PRO A 205 -14.28 29.78 -19.69
N GLY A 206 -13.23 30.19 -18.97
CA GLY A 206 -12.62 31.51 -19.13
C GLY A 206 -11.67 31.61 -20.33
N GLU A 207 -11.47 32.84 -20.81
CA GLU A 207 -10.52 33.17 -21.89
C GLU A 207 -9.11 33.47 -21.35
N THR A 208 -8.99 33.87 -20.08
CA THR A 208 -7.72 34.26 -19.46
C THR A 208 -7.64 33.71 -18.04
N VAL A 209 -6.47 33.20 -17.68
CA VAL A 209 -6.12 32.79 -16.31
C VAL A 209 -5.14 33.81 -15.76
N THR A 210 -5.40 34.33 -14.55
CA THR A 210 -4.48 35.22 -13.84
C THR A 210 -4.08 34.58 -12.52
N ILE A 211 -2.77 34.47 -12.30
CA ILE A 211 -2.17 33.76 -11.18
C ILE A 211 -1.39 34.77 -10.35
N GLN A 212 -1.60 34.74 -9.04
CA GLN A 212 -0.77 35.50 -8.11
C GLN A 212 0.42 34.67 -7.69
N LEU A 213 1.61 35.13 -8.05
CA LEU A 213 2.88 34.50 -7.70
C LEU A 213 3.25 34.81 -6.24
N LYS A 214 4.10 33.99 -5.61
CA LYS A 214 4.52 34.21 -4.21
C LYS A 214 5.29 35.53 -4.04
N ASN A 215 5.92 36.03 -5.10
CA ASN A 215 6.59 37.34 -5.11
C ASN A 215 5.63 38.54 -5.17
N GLY A 216 4.32 38.30 -5.32
CA GLY A 216 3.27 39.32 -5.41
C GLY A 216 3.03 39.86 -6.83
N GLU A 217 3.74 39.36 -7.83
CA GLU A 217 3.48 39.67 -9.23
C GLU A 217 2.29 38.85 -9.76
N GLU A 218 1.62 39.39 -10.78
CA GLU A 218 0.54 38.71 -11.47
C GLU A 218 1.04 38.16 -12.81
N TYR A 219 0.76 36.89 -13.06
CA TYR A 219 1.03 36.24 -14.34
C TYR A 219 -0.29 35.91 -15.03
N SER A 220 -0.48 36.41 -16.25
CA SER A 220 -1.70 36.20 -17.02
C SER A 220 -1.42 35.42 -18.30
N LEU A 221 -2.26 34.43 -18.56
CA LEU A 221 -2.17 33.52 -19.70
C LEU A 221 -3.48 33.49 -20.47
N ASN A 222 -3.39 33.41 -21.80
CA ASN A 222 -4.55 33.10 -22.63
C ASN A 222 -4.93 31.63 -22.45
N ALA A 223 -6.09 31.37 -21.86
CA ALA A 223 -6.51 30.01 -21.55
C ALA A 223 -6.74 29.16 -22.81
N ASP A 224 -7.21 29.76 -23.90
CA ASP A 224 -7.52 29.01 -25.12
C ASP A 224 -6.28 28.44 -25.81
N GLU A 225 -5.10 29.01 -25.56
CA GLU A 225 -3.83 28.52 -26.10
C GLU A 225 -3.29 27.31 -25.32
N TYR A 226 -3.52 27.25 -24.00
CA TYR A 226 -2.84 26.31 -23.10
C TYR A 226 -3.77 25.32 -22.38
N LYS A 227 -5.06 25.29 -22.72
CA LYS A 227 -6.03 24.32 -22.18
C LYS A 227 -5.53 22.88 -22.32
N GLY A 228 -5.49 22.17 -21.19
CA GLY A 228 -5.09 20.77 -21.12
C GLY A 228 -3.60 20.52 -21.20
N GLN A 229 -2.77 21.54 -21.07
CA GLN A 229 -1.31 21.44 -21.07
C GLN A 229 -0.74 21.88 -19.72
N LEU A 230 0.37 21.25 -19.32
CA LEU A 230 1.16 21.70 -18.18
C LEU A 230 2.16 22.76 -18.65
N ILE A 231 1.96 23.99 -18.20
CA ILE A 231 2.86 25.12 -18.46
C ILE A 231 3.86 25.21 -17.32
N VAL A 232 5.12 25.49 -17.67
CA VAL A 232 6.21 25.64 -16.70
C VAL A 232 6.96 26.94 -16.98
N GLU A 233 6.98 27.81 -15.98
CA GLU A 233 7.75 29.05 -15.96
C GLU A 233 8.81 29.00 -14.87
N LYS A 234 9.88 29.78 -15.02
CA LYS A 234 11.02 29.83 -14.08
C LYS A 234 11.36 31.27 -13.69
#